data_AF-A0A344UDZ5-F1
#
_entry.id   AF-A0A344UDZ5-F1
#
_cell.length_a   1.000
_cell.length_b   1.000
_cell.length_c   1.000
_cell.angle_alpha   90.00
_cell.angle_beta   90.00
_cell.angle_gamma   90.00
#
_symmetry.space_group_name_H-M   'P 1'
#
loop_
_entity.id
_entity.type
_entity.pdbx_description
1 polymer ?
#
loop_
_entity_poly.entity_id
_entity_poly.type
_entity_poly.pdbx_seq_one_letter_code
_entity_poly.pdbx_strand_id
1 'polypeptide(L)'
;MLKRKAIPLSLLAIIAIIISGVITMNINDEEKSPKTKDHILDKDGLITKYDSFISERMNKKKLTPIDKTQLESFLKLNLDILSGLITPEEVDRTNINVDVKLWAPKLLTAPIISATMTNTYIIKEPTSSTKGVYGEFSSSILRKDDKAPWEYSSLSMLNLYKFPILTDFEPTDYAKLNLKLVDKFLLSNLENQAQRIDFSPTSNYKEFASSNRNGLNYAFYKFISTKSAVPLTVVFGVQEDQYNEHEIYPKNWYYVYMKRGS
;
A
#
# COMPACT_ATOMS: atom_id res chain seq x y z
N MET A 1 -35.80 -2.41 -61.91
CA MET A 1 -34.32 -2.31 -61.97
C MET A 1 -33.81 -1.58 -60.72
N LEU A 2 -33.40 -2.30 -59.67
CA LEU A 2 -32.71 -1.70 -58.53
C LEU A 2 -31.22 -1.56 -58.84
N LYS A 3 -30.71 -0.33 -58.92
CA LYS A 3 -29.27 -0.05 -59.04
C LYS A 3 -28.59 -0.36 -57.70
N ARG A 4 -27.84 -1.46 -57.62
CA ARG A 4 -26.89 -1.71 -56.53
C ARG A 4 -25.76 -0.69 -56.63
N LYS A 5 -25.64 0.21 -55.64
CA LYS A 5 -24.47 1.08 -55.50
C LYS A 5 -23.30 0.20 -55.04
N ALA A 6 -22.27 0.09 -55.88
CA ALA A 6 -21.02 -0.53 -55.50
C ALA A 6 -20.33 0.33 -54.45
N ILE A 7 -19.98 -0.27 -53.31
CA ILE A 7 -19.16 0.37 -52.28
C ILE A 7 -17.75 0.50 -52.86
N PRO A 8 -17.14 1.71 -52.89
CA PRO A 8 -15.81 1.89 -53.46
C PRO A 8 -14.77 1.10 -52.65
N LEU A 9 -13.83 0.44 -53.35
CA LEU A 9 -12.79 -0.43 -52.77
C LEU A 9 -11.99 0.24 -51.65
N SER A 10 -11.85 1.57 -51.69
CA SER A 10 -11.19 2.38 -50.66
C SER A 10 -11.92 2.34 -49.31
N LEU A 11 -13.25 2.23 -49.30
CA LEU A 11 -14.04 2.13 -48.07
C LEU A 11 -13.92 0.74 -47.43
N LEU A 12 -13.82 -0.32 -48.26
CA LEU A 12 -13.56 -1.68 -47.80
C LEU A 12 -12.13 -1.83 -47.22
N ALA A 13 -11.14 -1.15 -47.80
CA ALA A 13 -9.77 -1.14 -47.29
C ALA A 13 -9.66 -0.43 -45.92
N ILE A 14 -10.39 0.67 -45.71
CA ILE A 14 -10.43 1.37 -44.41
C ILE A 14 -11.10 0.51 -43.34
N ILE A 15 -12.20 -0.19 -43.67
CA ILE A 15 -12.86 -1.11 -42.75
C ILE A 15 -11.94 -2.30 -42.41
N ALA A 16 -11.19 -2.83 -43.38
CA ALA A 16 -10.23 -3.91 -43.13
C ALA A 16 -9.04 -3.49 -42.24
N ILE A 17 -8.56 -2.24 -42.35
CA ILE A 17 -7.50 -1.70 -41.50
C ILE A 17 -8.02 -1.42 -40.08
N ILE A 18 -9.25 -0.94 -39.93
CA ILE A 18 -9.88 -0.74 -38.62
C ILE A 18 -10.13 -2.10 -37.94
N ILE A 19 -10.60 -3.11 -38.68
CA ILE A 19 -10.80 -4.46 -38.14
C ILE A 19 -9.45 -5.12 -37.81
N SER A 20 -8.41 -4.94 -38.62
CA SER A 20 -7.07 -5.50 -38.33
C SER A 20 -6.36 -4.76 -37.18
N GLY A 21 -6.59 -3.46 -37.01
CA GLY A 21 -6.06 -2.67 -35.89
C GLY A 21 -6.80 -2.87 -34.57
N VAL A 22 -8.10 -3.22 -34.62
CA VAL A 22 -8.89 -3.57 -33.43
C VAL A 22 -8.67 -5.03 -33.02
N ILE A 23 -8.34 -5.93 -33.96
CA ILE A 23 -8.08 -7.36 -33.66
C ILE A 23 -6.65 -7.62 -33.15
N THR A 24 -5.68 -6.73 -33.37
CA THR A 24 -4.36 -6.84 -32.72
C THR A 24 -4.31 -6.31 -31.29
N MET A 25 -5.42 -5.76 -30.76
CA MET A 25 -5.58 -5.55 -29.31
C MET A 25 -6.21 -6.76 -28.61
N ASN A 26 -6.16 -7.94 -29.25
CA ASN A 26 -6.45 -9.19 -28.59
C ASN A 26 -5.16 -9.71 -27.95
N ILE A 27 -5.00 -9.37 -26.66
CA ILE A 27 -4.58 -10.31 -25.65
C ILE A 27 -3.17 -10.89 -25.88
N ASN A 28 -2.15 -10.08 -25.61
CA ASN A 28 -1.11 -10.58 -24.72
C ASN A 28 -1.73 -10.62 -23.33
N ASP A 29 -2.51 -11.66 -23.04
CA ASP A 29 -2.62 -12.13 -21.66
C ASP A 29 -1.20 -12.61 -21.36
N GLU A 30 -0.33 -11.69 -20.93
CA GLU A 30 0.81 -12.07 -20.13
C GLU A 30 0.21 -12.96 -19.04
N GLU A 31 0.50 -14.26 -19.12
CA GLU A 31 0.03 -15.25 -18.17
C GLU A 31 0.38 -14.73 -16.79
N LYS A 32 -0.61 -14.14 -16.09
CA LYS A 32 -0.36 -13.48 -14.82
C LYS A 32 0.17 -14.57 -13.91
N SER A 33 1.44 -14.41 -13.50
CA SER A 33 2.03 -15.33 -12.55
C SER A 33 1.11 -15.41 -11.33
N PRO A 34 0.73 -16.63 -10.88
CA PRO A 34 -0.18 -16.78 -9.77
C PRO A 34 0.33 -16.02 -8.56
N LYS A 35 -0.58 -15.37 -7.84
CA LYS A 35 -0.19 -14.57 -6.68
C LYS A 35 0.21 -15.51 -5.55
N THR A 36 1.09 -15.06 -4.67
CA THR A 36 1.56 -15.87 -3.53
C THR A 36 0.42 -16.33 -2.64
N LYS A 37 -0.64 -15.52 -2.48
CA LYS A 37 -1.86 -15.94 -1.78
C LYS A 37 -2.53 -17.16 -2.45
N ASP A 38 -2.48 -17.24 -3.78
CA ASP A 38 -3.10 -18.29 -4.59
C ASP A 38 -2.28 -19.58 -4.47
N HIS A 39 -0.95 -19.47 -4.31
CA HIS A 39 -0.05 -20.60 -4.09
C HIS A 39 -0.18 -21.25 -2.70
N ILE A 40 -0.63 -20.51 -1.69
CA ILE A 40 -0.83 -21.05 -0.33
C ILE A 40 -2.15 -21.82 -0.25
N LEU A 41 -3.07 -21.63 -1.20
CA LEU A 41 -4.29 -22.45 -1.31
C LEU A 41 -3.87 -23.90 -1.59
N ASP A 42 -3.99 -24.77 -0.59
CA ASP A 42 -3.84 -26.20 -0.84
C ASP A 42 -4.99 -26.71 -1.73
N LYS A 43 -4.85 -27.93 -2.24
CA LYS A 43 -5.84 -28.57 -3.12
C LYS A 43 -7.26 -28.66 -2.52
N ASP A 44 -7.40 -28.52 -1.21
CA ASP A 44 -8.64 -28.64 -0.44
C ASP A 44 -9.11 -27.27 0.13
N GLY A 45 -8.39 -26.17 -0.17
CA GLY A 45 -8.69 -24.81 0.28
C GLY A 45 -8.43 -24.51 1.76
N LEU A 46 -7.64 -25.34 2.47
CA LEU A 46 -7.46 -25.25 3.92
C LEU A 46 -6.29 -24.33 4.32
N ILE A 47 -6.57 -23.05 4.53
CA ILE A 47 -5.59 -22.07 5.03
C ILE A 47 -6.16 -21.28 6.21
N THR A 48 -5.26 -20.77 7.05
CA THR A 48 -5.61 -19.79 8.09
C THR A 48 -4.82 -18.50 7.89
N LYS A 49 -5.51 -17.38 7.69
CA LYS A 49 -4.91 -16.04 7.79
C LYS A 49 -4.25 -15.92 9.18
N TYR A 50 -3.01 -15.42 9.25
CA TYR A 50 -2.21 -15.46 10.48
C TYR A 50 -2.90 -14.80 11.69
N ASP A 51 -3.67 -13.75 11.45
CA ASP A 51 -4.43 -13.08 12.51
C ASP A 51 -5.62 -13.90 13.02
N SER A 52 -6.07 -14.92 12.29
CA SER A 52 -7.00 -15.94 12.79
C SER A 52 -6.28 -17.06 13.52
N PHE A 53 -5.03 -17.37 13.14
CA PHE A 53 -4.18 -18.38 13.80
C PHE A 53 -3.71 -17.94 15.19
N ILE A 54 -3.36 -16.67 15.35
CA ILE A 54 -2.86 -16.07 16.60
C ILE A 54 -3.98 -15.78 17.61
N SER A 55 -5.23 -15.63 17.15
CA SER A 55 -6.27 -14.92 17.90
C SER A 55 -6.94 -15.65 19.05
N GLU A 56 -6.66 -16.92 19.29
CA GLU A 56 -7.43 -17.62 20.33
C GLU A 56 -7.02 -17.25 21.76
N ARG A 57 -5.82 -16.68 22.01
CA ARG A 57 -5.34 -16.39 23.39
C ARG A 57 -4.36 -15.21 23.59
N MET A 58 -4.02 -14.41 22.57
CA MET A 58 -3.01 -13.36 22.71
C MET A 58 -3.58 -11.98 23.03
N ASN A 59 -2.94 -11.28 23.97
CA ASN A 59 -3.24 -9.87 24.31
C ASN A 59 -2.41 -8.85 23.51
N LYS A 60 -1.35 -9.30 22.81
CA LYS A 60 -0.51 -8.51 21.91
C LYS A 60 0.19 -9.43 20.91
N LYS A 61 0.52 -8.93 19.72
CA LYS A 61 1.33 -9.63 18.71
C LYS A 61 2.67 -8.95 18.56
N LYS A 62 3.76 -9.69 18.75
CA LYS A 62 5.11 -9.23 18.38
C LYS A 62 5.41 -9.71 16.97
N LEU A 63 5.90 -8.82 16.11
CA LEU A 63 6.35 -9.22 14.78
C LEU A 63 7.53 -10.19 14.89
N THR A 64 7.43 -11.29 14.16
CA THR A 64 8.53 -12.23 13.95
C THR A 64 9.58 -11.62 13.00
N PRO A 65 10.80 -12.18 12.91
CA PRO A 65 11.81 -11.69 11.96
C PRO A 65 11.33 -11.69 10.50
N ILE A 66 10.50 -12.68 10.12
CA ILE A 66 9.91 -12.74 8.77
C ILE A 66 8.89 -11.61 8.57
N ASP A 67 8.00 -11.38 9.55
CA ASP A 67 7.02 -10.27 9.47
C ASP A 67 7.73 -8.93 9.31
N LYS A 68 8.80 -8.71 10.08
CA LYS A 68 9.58 -7.47 10.06
C LYS A 68 10.28 -7.24 8.72
N THR A 69 10.92 -8.28 8.17
CA THR A 69 11.56 -8.23 6.85
C THR A 69 10.54 -7.90 5.74
N GLN A 70 9.35 -8.49 5.82
CA GLN A 70 8.27 -8.27 4.86
C GLN A 70 7.67 -6.86 5.02
N LEU A 71 7.56 -6.36 6.25
CA LEU A 71 7.10 -5.00 6.52
C LEU A 71 8.10 -3.95 6.00
N GLU A 72 9.39 -4.13 6.25
CA GLU A 72 10.47 -3.29 5.70
C GLU A 72 10.41 -3.26 4.16
N SER A 73 10.28 -4.44 3.53
CA SER A 73 10.18 -4.56 2.08
C SER A 73 8.94 -3.84 1.54
N PHE A 74 7.81 -3.93 2.24
CA PHE A 74 6.57 -3.29 1.82
C PHE A 74 6.57 -1.78 2.04
N LEU A 75 7.19 -1.29 3.11
CA LEU A 75 7.47 0.15 3.30
C LEU A 75 8.36 0.66 2.17
N LYS A 76 9.43 -0.05 1.84
CA LYS A 76 10.31 0.31 0.72
C LYS A 76 9.56 0.38 -0.61
N LEU A 77 8.68 -0.58 -0.89
CA LEU A 77 7.88 -0.61 -2.11
C LEU A 77 6.95 0.61 -2.22
N ASN A 78 6.33 1.01 -1.11
CA ASN A 78 5.53 2.24 -1.06
C ASN A 78 6.37 3.48 -1.35
N LEU A 79 7.59 3.57 -0.80
CA LEU A 79 8.51 4.66 -1.11
C LEU A 79 8.99 4.63 -2.57
N ASP A 80 9.18 3.44 -3.16
CA ASP A 80 9.52 3.27 -4.58
C ASP A 80 8.41 3.87 -5.46
N ILE A 81 7.14 3.55 -5.16
CA ILE A 81 5.98 4.10 -5.88
C ILE A 81 5.91 5.62 -5.73
N LEU A 82 6.02 6.14 -4.51
CA LEU A 82 5.94 7.59 -4.28
C LEU A 82 7.11 8.35 -4.92
N SER A 83 8.27 7.73 -5.06
CA SER A 83 9.40 8.31 -5.80
C SER A 83 9.22 8.26 -7.32
N GLY A 84 8.25 7.49 -7.82
CA GLY A 84 8.04 7.26 -9.25
C GLY A 84 9.04 6.28 -9.87
N LEU A 85 9.77 5.51 -9.04
CA LEU A 85 10.69 4.47 -9.50
C LEU A 85 9.94 3.27 -10.10
N ILE A 86 8.73 3.02 -9.61
CA ILE A 86 7.85 1.96 -10.09
C ILE A 86 6.39 2.44 -9.99
N THR A 87 5.54 2.00 -10.91
CA THR A 87 4.10 2.29 -10.86
C THR A 87 3.33 1.19 -10.10
N PRO A 88 2.16 1.47 -9.51
CA PRO A 88 1.33 0.42 -8.92
C PRO A 88 0.95 -0.68 -9.90
N GLU A 89 0.73 -0.34 -11.16
CA GLU A 89 0.46 -1.29 -12.24
C GLU A 89 1.65 -2.21 -12.52
N GLU A 90 2.87 -1.66 -12.54
CA GLU A 90 4.10 -2.46 -12.63
C GLU A 90 4.28 -3.38 -11.42
N VAL A 91 3.95 -2.91 -10.22
CA VAL A 91 3.95 -3.74 -9.01
C VAL A 91 2.95 -4.90 -9.15
N ASP A 92 1.72 -4.64 -9.59
CA ASP A 92 0.72 -5.70 -9.79
C ASP A 92 1.19 -6.77 -10.77
N ARG A 93 1.91 -6.37 -11.81
CA ARG A 93 2.43 -7.29 -12.82
C ARG A 93 3.65 -8.07 -12.36
N THR A 94 4.57 -7.43 -11.64
CA THR A 94 5.92 -7.98 -11.39
C THR A 94 6.10 -8.58 -10.01
N ASN A 95 5.28 -8.17 -9.03
CA ASN A 95 5.39 -8.65 -7.66
C ASN A 95 4.28 -9.66 -7.37
N ILE A 96 4.66 -10.94 -7.30
CA ILE A 96 3.73 -12.04 -6.99
C ILE A 96 3.12 -11.95 -5.59
N ASN A 97 3.79 -11.25 -4.66
CA ASN A 97 3.33 -11.11 -3.28
C ASN A 97 2.31 -9.97 -3.10
N VAL A 98 2.22 -9.05 -4.06
CA VAL A 98 1.45 -7.81 -3.90
C VAL A 98 0.29 -7.77 -4.88
N ASP A 99 -0.91 -7.67 -4.35
CA ASP A 99 -2.10 -7.35 -5.13
C ASP A 99 -2.36 -5.86 -5.11
N VAL A 100 -2.60 -5.27 -6.29
CA VAL A 100 -2.99 -3.86 -6.40
C VAL A 100 -4.44 -3.76 -6.85
N LYS A 101 -5.26 -3.09 -6.04
CA LYS A 101 -6.65 -2.77 -6.37
C LYS A 101 -6.80 -1.28 -6.61
N LEU A 102 -6.93 -0.91 -7.87
CA LEU A 102 -7.31 0.44 -8.29
C LEU A 102 -8.79 0.67 -7.97
N TRP A 103 -9.12 1.78 -7.30
CA TRP A 103 -10.50 2.10 -6.94
C TRP A 103 -11.12 3.03 -7.99
N ALA A 104 -11.93 2.44 -8.87
CA ALA A 104 -12.69 3.19 -9.85
C ALA A 104 -13.77 4.06 -9.16
N PRO A 105 -13.86 5.36 -9.50
CA PRO A 105 -14.91 6.22 -8.99
C PRO A 105 -16.29 5.82 -9.55
N LYS A 106 -17.36 6.22 -8.85
CA LYS A 106 -18.75 5.97 -9.30
C LYS A 106 -19.06 6.63 -10.65
N LEU A 107 -18.43 7.77 -10.93
CA LEU A 107 -18.54 8.47 -12.21
C LEU A 107 -17.47 7.91 -13.15
N LEU A 108 -17.89 7.25 -14.24
CA LEU A 108 -16.98 6.59 -15.19
C LEU A 108 -15.96 7.55 -15.84
N THR A 109 -16.26 8.84 -15.90
CA THR A 109 -15.38 9.87 -16.45
C THR A 109 -14.41 10.47 -15.43
N ALA A 110 -14.58 10.17 -14.14
CA ALA A 110 -13.69 10.66 -13.10
C ALA A 110 -12.40 9.82 -13.06
N PRO A 111 -11.26 10.44 -12.75
CA PRO A 111 -9.98 9.73 -12.73
C PRO A 111 -9.88 8.75 -11.56
N ILE A 112 -9.13 7.66 -11.74
CA ILE A 112 -8.72 6.77 -10.66
C ILE A 112 -7.65 7.49 -9.84
N ILE A 113 -7.99 7.89 -8.62
CA ILE A 113 -7.12 8.67 -7.73
C ILE A 113 -6.67 7.91 -6.47
N SER A 114 -7.13 6.68 -6.30
CA SER A 114 -6.80 5.86 -5.13
C SER A 114 -6.60 4.40 -5.50
N ALA A 115 -5.69 3.74 -4.79
CA ALA A 115 -5.50 2.30 -4.86
C ALA A 115 -5.20 1.73 -3.47
N THR A 116 -5.48 0.44 -3.31
CA THR A 116 -5.03 -0.33 -2.16
C THR A 116 -4.02 -1.36 -2.62
N MET A 117 -2.93 -1.54 -1.88
CA MET A 117 -2.00 -2.64 -2.08
C MET A 117 -2.06 -3.59 -0.89
N THR A 118 -2.09 -4.89 -1.15
CA THR A 118 -2.01 -5.93 -0.13
C THR A 118 -0.80 -6.81 -0.40
N ASN A 119 0.18 -6.76 0.50
CA ASN A 119 1.34 -7.66 0.48
C ASN A 119 1.03 -8.91 1.29
N THR A 120 1.10 -10.07 0.66
CA THR A 120 0.90 -11.39 1.28
C THR A 120 2.24 -12.11 1.34
N TYR A 121 2.56 -12.70 2.50
CA TYR A 121 3.79 -13.48 2.68
C TYR A 121 3.53 -14.75 3.48
N ILE A 122 4.34 -15.77 3.19
CA ILE A 122 4.21 -17.08 3.81
C ILE A 122 4.93 -17.08 5.14
N ILE A 123 4.23 -17.46 6.21
CA ILE A 123 4.81 -17.67 7.54
C ILE A 123 5.09 -19.14 7.75
N LYS A 124 4.19 -20.00 7.24
CA LYS A 124 4.35 -21.45 7.23
C LYS A 124 3.68 -22.03 5.98
N GLU A 125 4.43 -22.84 5.25
CA GLU A 125 3.90 -23.59 4.10
C GLU A 125 2.88 -24.64 4.55
N PRO A 126 1.83 -24.91 3.75
CA PRO A 126 0.95 -26.04 3.99
C PRO A 126 1.70 -27.36 3.84
N THR A 127 1.30 -28.36 4.64
CA THR A 127 1.75 -29.75 4.48
C THR A 127 0.53 -30.65 4.29
N SER A 128 0.74 -31.92 3.95
CA SER A 128 -0.34 -32.92 3.90
C SER A 128 -1.11 -33.09 5.22
N SER A 129 -0.55 -32.62 6.34
CA SER A 129 -1.09 -32.78 7.68
C SER A 129 -1.39 -31.46 8.40
N THR A 130 -0.94 -30.31 7.89
CA THR A 130 -1.11 -29.02 8.56
C THR A 130 -1.42 -27.90 7.59
N LYS A 131 -2.37 -27.03 7.98
CA LYS A 131 -2.72 -25.84 7.21
C LYS A 131 -1.53 -24.89 7.09
N GLY A 132 -1.42 -24.25 5.92
CA GLY A 132 -0.53 -23.12 5.72
C GLY A 132 -0.96 -21.90 6.52
N VAL A 133 -0.01 -21.01 6.79
CA VAL A 133 -0.21 -19.76 7.52
C VAL A 133 0.46 -18.63 6.75
N TYR A 134 -0.27 -17.57 6.49
CA TYR A 134 0.22 -16.39 5.78
C TYR A 134 -0.08 -15.10 6.54
N GLY A 135 0.82 -14.14 6.46
CA GLY A 135 0.64 -12.78 6.94
C GLY A 135 0.25 -11.84 5.80
N GLU A 136 -0.39 -10.72 6.15
CA GLU A 136 -0.74 -9.67 5.21
C GLU A 136 -0.42 -8.30 5.79
N PHE A 137 0.04 -7.39 4.94
CA PHE A 137 0.07 -5.96 5.20
C PHE A 137 -0.71 -5.22 4.10
N SER A 138 -1.40 -4.15 4.47
CA SER A 138 -2.15 -3.34 3.52
C SER A 138 -1.72 -1.89 3.57
N SER A 139 -1.70 -1.26 2.42
CA SER A 139 -1.47 0.17 2.28
C SER A 139 -2.47 0.80 1.33
N SER A 140 -2.73 2.09 1.51
CA SER A 140 -3.52 2.90 0.58
C SER A 140 -2.62 3.94 -0.05
N ILE A 141 -2.70 4.10 -1.37
CA ILE A 141 -1.96 5.11 -2.13
C ILE A 141 -2.94 6.04 -2.83
N LEU A 142 -2.62 7.34 -2.86
CA LEU A 142 -3.47 8.37 -3.42
C LEU A 142 -2.68 9.36 -4.28
N ARG A 143 -3.37 9.90 -5.28
CA ARG A 143 -2.93 11.03 -6.11
C ARG A 143 -4.05 12.04 -6.22
N LYS A 144 -3.73 13.27 -6.59
CA LYS A 144 -4.71 14.35 -6.70
C LYS A 144 -5.67 14.16 -7.90
N ASP A 145 -5.12 13.76 -9.03
CA ASP A 145 -5.81 13.60 -10.31
C ASP A 145 -5.08 12.58 -11.21
N ASP A 146 -5.51 12.40 -12.46
CA ASP A 146 -4.91 11.46 -13.41
C ASP A 146 -3.50 11.83 -13.87
N LYS A 147 -3.13 13.11 -13.77
CA LYS A 147 -1.84 13.65 -14.24
C LYS A 147 -0.83 13.78 -13.11
N ALA A 148 -1.31 13.93 -11.87
CA ALA A 148 -0.47 13.97 -10.70
C ALA A 148 0.21 12.60 -10.46
N PRO A 149 1.47 12.58 -10.00
CA PRO A 149 2.08 11.35 -9.51
C PRO A 149 1.31 10.81 -8.30
N TRP A 150 1.57 9.55 -7.94
CA TRP A 150 1.17 9.05 -6.62
C TRP A 150 1.92 9.84 -5.54
N GLU A 151 1.17 10.55 -4.72
CA GLU A 151 1.70 11.56 -3.80
C GLU A 151 1.63 11.14 -2.35
N TYR A 152 0.66 10.29 -2.00
CA TYR A 152 0.40 9.90 -0.62
C TYR A 152 0.35 8.39 -0.51
N SER A 153 0.94 7.86 0.57
CA SER A 153 0.72 6.48 0.98
C SER A 153 0.48 6.41 2.49
N SER A 154 -0.29 5.41 2.90
CA SER A 154 -0.42 5.06 4.31
C SER A 154 -0.50 3.57 4.54
N LEU A 155 0.02 3.14 5.70
CA LEU A 155 -0.01 1.76 6.17
C LEU A 155 -0.41 1.75 7.64
N SER A 156 -1.27 0.81 8.03
CA SER A 156 -1.68 0.63 9.43
C SER A 156 -1.28 -0.75 9.95
N MET A 157 -0.79 -0.80 11.19
CA MET A 157 -0.56 -2.04 11.93
C MET A 157 -1.79 -2.46 12.75
N LEU A 158 -2.94 -1.83 12.52
CA LEU A 158 -4.17 -2.18 13.22
C LEU A 158 -4.81 -3.41 12.57
N ASN A 159 -5.00 -4.47 13.36
CA ASN A 159 -6.14 -5.35 13.16
C ASN A 159 -7.29 -4.79 14.00
N LEU A 160 -8.29 -4.19 13.33
CA LEU A 160 -9.39 -3.40 13.93
C LEU A 160 -10.15 -4.08 15.08
N TYR A 161 -9.92 -5.38 15.32
CA TYR A 161 -10.80 -6.19 16.16
C TYR A 161 -10.09 -7.11 17.17
N LYS A 162 -8.75 -7.08 17.33
CA LYS A 162 -8.06 -8.17 18.08
C LYS A 162 -7.02 -7.77 19.15
N PHE A 163 -5.92 -7.06 18.83
CA PHE A 163 -4.88 -6.70 19.82
C PHE A 163 -3.82 -5.75 19.20
N PRO A 164 -3.00 -5.05 20.01
CA PRO A 164 -1.87 -4.25 19.54
C PRO A 164 -0.80 -5.11 18.82
N ILE A 165 -0.19 -4.56 17.77
CA ILE A 165 0.97 -5.14 17.07
C ILE A 165 2.23 -4.36 17.45
N LEU A 166 3.23 -5.06 17.96
CA LEU A 166 4.54 -4.53 18.33
C LEU A 166 5.54 -4.79 17.20
N THR A 167 5.97 -3.72 16.53
CA THR A 167 6.86 -3.79 15.37
C THR A 167 8.31 -4.10 15.73
N ASP A 168 8.75 -3.74 16.95
CA ASP A 168 10.13 -3.97 17.42
C ASP A 168 11.20 -3.45 16.44
N PHE A 169 10.98 -2.25 15.88
CA PHE A 169 11.92 -1.58 15.00
C PHE A 169 13.10 -1.05 15.81
N GLU A 170 14.28 -1.16 15.22
CA GLU A 170 15.54 -0.66 15.74
C GLU A 170 16.07 0.44 14.81
N PRO A 171 17.01 1.28 15.27
CA PRO A 171 17.61 2.34 14.44
C PRO A 171 18.12 1.85 13.08
N THR A 172 18.62 0.61 13.02
CA THR A 172 19.12 -0.04 11.81
C THR A 172 18.03 -0.25 10.76
N ASP A 173 16.77 -0.44 11.14
CA ASP A 173 15.68 -0.67 10.20
C ASP A 173 15.26 0.62 9.49
N TYR A 174 15.26 1.75 10.21
CA TYR A 174 15.10 3.08 9.60
C TYR A 174 16.24 3.40 8.64
N ALA A 175 17.47 3.01 9.00
CA ALA A 175 18.64 3.21 8.16
C ALA A 175 18.56 2.40 6.85
N LYS A 176 18.10 1.13 6.88
CA LYS A 176 17.85 0.33 5.66
C LYS A 176 16.85 0.98 4.71
N LEU A 177 15.87 1.69 5.26
CA LEU A 177 14.87 2.45 4.50
C LEU A 177 15.39 3.83 4.05
N ASN A 178 16.65 4.19 4.34
CA ASN A 178 17.24 5.51 4.11
C ASN A 178 16.42 6.65 4.75
N LEU A 179 15.87 6.41 5.93
CA LEU A 179 15.07 7.38 6.68
C LEU A 179 15.94 8.13 7.69
N LYS A 180 15.93 9.45 7.61
CA LYS A 180 16.59 10.33 8.57
C LYS A 180 15.56 11.02 9.44
N LEU A 181 15.63 10.83 10.75
CA LEU A 181 14.73 11.52 11.69
C LEU A 181 15.00 13.02 11.62
N VAL A 182 13.93 13.81 11.60
CA VAL A 182 13.97 15.28 11.58
C VAL A 182 13.28 15.87 12.79
N ASP A 183 12.17 15.27 13.21
CA ASP A 183 11.37 15.83 14.29
C ASP A 183 10.57 14.75 15.03
N LYS A 184 10.23 15.04 16.28
CA LYS A 184 9.40 14.23 17.17
C LYS A 184 8.46 15.17 17.92
N PHE A 185 7.17 14.94 17.82
CA PHE A 185 6.15 15.81 18.42
C PHE A 185 4.90 15.03 18.84
N LEU A 186 4.11 15.62 19.72
CA LEU A 186 2.90 15.02 20.28
C LEU A 186 1.66 15.47 19.51
N LEU A 187 0.55 14.74 19.68
CA LEU A 187 -0.75 15.12 19.14
C LEU A 187 -1.17 16.53 19.57
N SER A 188 -0.90 16.91 20.82
CA SER A 188 -1.19 18.25 21.35
C SER A 188 -0.44 19.37 20.61
N ASN A 189 0.68 19.08 19.94
CA ASN A 189 1.38 20.06 19.11
C ASN A 189 0.65 20.31 17.77
N LEU A 190 -0.12 19.34 17.26
CA LEU A 190 -0.92 19.47 16.04
C LEU A 190 -2.22 20.27 16.29
N GLU A 191 -2.87 20.02 17.43
CA GLU A 191 -4.12 20.69 17.82
C GLU A 191 -3.94 22.21 17.97
N ASN A 192 -2.76 22.63 18.42
CA ASN A 192 -2.40 24.04 18.58
C ASN A 192 -1.95 24.73 17.27
N GLN A 193 -2.14 24.11 16.09
CA GLN A 193 -1.73 24.58 14.76
C GLN A 193 -0.23 24.87 14.58
N ALA A 194 0.63 24.55 15.57
CA ALA A 194 2.07 24.79 15.50
C ALA A 194 2.74 23.92 14.43
N GLN A 195 2.16 22.77 14.09
CA GLN A 195 2.60 21.93 12.97
C GLN A 195 1.40 21.46 12.14
N ARG A 196 1.40 21.77 10.85
CA ARG A 196 0.42 21.21 9.89
C ARG A 196 1.01 19.97 9.26
N ILE A 197 0.43 18.83 9.59
CA ILE A 197 0.62 17.59 8.85
C ILE A 197 -0.33 17.60 7.64
N ASP A 198 0.21 17.40 6.45
CA ASP A 198 -0.54 17.26 5.21
C ASP A 198 -0.18 15.91 4.57
N PHE A 199 -0.91 14.85 4.92
CA PHE A 199 -0.67 13.47 4.43
C PHE A 199 -1.88 12.86 3.70
N SER A 200 -2.83 13.66 3.23
CA SER A 200 -3.93 13.18 2.40
C SER A 200 -4.40 14.26 1.42
N PRO A 201 -4.72 13.91 0.17
CA PRO A 201 -5.27 14.86 -0.79
C PRO A 201 -6.70 15.28 -0.44
N THR A 202 -7.42 14.49 0.38
CA THR A 202 -8.83 14.71 0.73
C THR A 202 -9.04 15.10 2.19
N SER A 203 -8.02 15.00 3.04
CA SER A 203 -8.14 15.22 4.48
C SER A 203 -7.04 16.16 4.97
N ASN A 204 -7.41 17.35 5.43
CA ASN A 204 -6.48 18.21 6.15
C ASN A 204 -6.30 17.70 7.59
N TYR A 205 -5.27 18.17 8.30
CA TYR A 205 -4.98 17.84 9.70
C TYR A 205 -6.21 17.88 10.67
N LYS A 206 -7.28 18.63 10.36
CA LYS A 206 -8.50 18.67 11.19
C LYS A 206 -9.34 17.40 11.09
N GLU A 207 -9.24 16.66 9.99
CA GLU A 207 -9.84 15.31 9.87
C GLU A 207 -8.93 14.21 10.45
N PHE A 208 -7.65 14.53 10.71
CA PHE A 208 -6.76 13.64 11.46
C PHE A 208 -7.14 13.57 12.94
N ALA A 209 -7.70 14.63 13.53
CA ALA A 209 -8.13 14.66 14.93
C ALA A 209 -9.53 14.08 15.17
N SER A 210 -10.41 14.10 14.16
CA SER A 210 -11.84 13.77 14.31
C SER A 210 -12.25 12.36 13.89
N SER A 211 -11.36 11.61 13.22
CA SER A 211 -11.65 10.21 12.87
C SER A 211 -11.25 9.29 14.03
N ASN A 212 -12.17 8.41 14.44
CA ASN A 212 -11.93 7.28 15.35
C ASN A 212 -10.80 6.32 14.88
N ARG A 213 -10.13 6.61 13.75
CA ARG A 213 -8.97 5.87 13.22
C ARG A 213 -7.62 6.46 13.64
N ASN A 214 -7.57 7.75 13.97
CA ASN A 214 -6.33 8.48 14.31
C ASN A 214 -6.28 9.02 15.75
N GLY A 215 -7.40 9.04 16.49
CA GLY A 215 -7.39 9.33 17.94
C GLY A 215 -6.57 8.35 18.79
N LEU A 216 -5.92 7.38 18.17
CA LEU A 216 -5.00 6.43 18.80
C LEU A 216 -3.52 6.86 18.73
N ASN A 217 -3.14 7.80 17.85
CA ASN A 217 -1.76 8.29 17.79
C ASN A 217 -1.55 9.38 18.84
N TYR A 218 -0.67 9.11 19.81
CA TYR A 218 -0.27 10.05 20.84
C TYR A 218 0.95 10.88 20.41
N ALA A 219 1.91 10.25 19.74
CA ALA A 219 3.15 10.87 19.29
C ALA A 219 3.47 10.55 17.84
N PHE A 220 4.28 11.40 17.22
CA PHE A 220 4.65 11.35 15.82
C PHE A 220 6.15 11.51 15.67
N TYR A 221 6.76 10.68 14.83
CA TYR A 221 8.17 10.74 14.49
C TYR A 221 8.29 10.99 13.00
N LYS A 222 8.79 12.16 12.64
CA LYS A 222 8.93 12.62 11.26
C LYS A 222 10.34 12.33 10.74
N PHE A 223 10.36 11.63 9.63
CA PHE A 223 11.55 11.29 8.87
C PHE A 223 11.49 11.93 7.49
N ILE A 224 12.66 12.15 6.92
CA ILE A 224 12.84 12.49 5.51
C ILE A 224 13.69 11.44 4.82
N SER A 225 13.50 11.32 3.52
CA SER A 225 14.36 10.56 2.62
C SER A 225 14.43 11.26 1.27
N THR A 226 15.33 10.78 0.42
CA THR A 226 15.38 11.19 -0.99
C THR A 226 15.62 9.95 -1.82
N LYS A 227 14.75 9.73 -2.81
CA LYS A 227 14.84 8.57 -3.69
C LYS A 227 14.55 9.01 -5.11
N SER A 228 15.41 8.62 -6.06
CA SER A 228 15.31 9.07 -7.46
C SER A 228 15.20 10.60 -7.60
N ALA A 229 15.99 11.34 -6.80
CA ALA A 229 15.94 12.80 -6.66
C ALA A 229 14.61 13.39 -6.14
N VAL A 230 13.65 12.55 -5.73
CA VAL A 230 12.37 12.97 -5.16
C VAL A 230 12.47 12.99 -3.63
N PRO A 231 12.22 14.14 -2.99
CA PRO A 231 12.14 14.22 -1.53
C PRO A 231 10.90 13.47 -1.03
N LEU A 232 11.05 12.73 0.07
CA LEU A 232 9.97 11.97 0.70
C LEU A 232 9.88 12.34 2.18
N THR A 233 8.66 12.53 2.68
CA THR A 233 8.39 12.67 4.12
C THR A 233 7.68 11.41 4.60
N VAL A 234 8.13 10.84 5.72
CA VAL A 234 7.53 9.67 6.35
C VAL A 234 7.26 9.97 7.82
N VAL A 235 6.05 9.71 8.30
CA VAL A 235 5.67 9.93 9.70
C VAL A 235 5.13 8.66 10.30
N PHE A 236 5.78 8.21 11.37
CA PHE A 236 5.34 7.09 12.18
C PHE A 236 4.53 7.62 13.35
N GLY A 237 3.27 7.19 13.46
CA GLY A 237 2.39 7.44 14.59
C GLY A 237 2.53 6.36 15.65
N VAL A 238 2.60 6.77 16.91
CA VAL A 238 2.85 5.91 18.08
C VAL A 238 1.74 6.10 19.11
N GLN A 239 1.26 5.00 19.71
CA GLN A 239 0.25 5.03 20.77
C GLN A 239 0.86 5.48 22.10
N GLU A 240 0.03 6.01 23.01
CA GLU A 240 0.48 6.56 24.28
C GLU A 240 1.25 5.53 25.14
N ASP A 241 0.74 4.31 25.23
CA ASP A 241 1.34 3.20 25.98
C ASP A 241 2.64 2.64 25.36
N GLN A 242 2.94 3.03 24.12
CA GLN A 242 4.16 2.68 23.39
C GLN A 242 5.13 3.85 23.25
N TYR A 243 4.72 5.05 23.66
CA TYR A 243 5.53 6.24 23.58
C TYR A 243 6.55 6.28 24.72
N ASN A 244 7.80 6.62 24.38
CA ASN A 244 8.84 6.92 25.35
C ASN A 244 9.51 8.25 24.96
N GLU A 245 9.51 9.21 25.88
CA GLU A 245 10.09 10.53 25.65
C GLU A 245 11.61 10.49 25.42
N HIS A 246 12.31 9.55 26.06
CA HIS A 246 13.76 9.41 25.97
C HIS A 246 14.23 8.64 24.73
N GLU A 247 13.32 7.98 24.02
CA GLU A 247 13.66 7.26 22.79
C GLU A 247 13.75 8.23 21.60
N ILE A 248 14.83 8.09 20.84
CA ILE A 248 15.04 8.87 19.61
C ILE A 248 14.17 8.31 18.47
N TYR A 249 14.08 6.97 18.37
CA TYR A 249 13.34 6.28 17.32
C TYR A 249 12.13 5.53 17.91
N PRO A 250 11.00 5.45 17.19
CA PRO A 250 9.81 4.79 17.71
C PRO A 250 9.89 3.27 17.57
N LYS A 251 10.27 2.57 18.64
CA LYS A 251 10.37 1.10 18.63
C LYS A 251 9.10 0.40 18.10
N ASN A 252 7.95 0.85 18.57
CA ASN A 252 6.65 0.37 18.13
C ASN A 252 5.87 1.52 17.52
N TRP A 253 5.22 1.24 16.39
CA TRP A 253 4.39 2.22 15.70
C TRP A 253 3.11 1.58 15.18
N TYR A 254 2.09 2.42 15.08
CA TYR A 254 0.72 2.03 14.81
C TYR A 254 0.30 2.35 13.38
N TYR A 255 0.74 3.51 12.89
CA TYR A 255 0.40 3.99 11.56
C TYR A 255 1.62 4.63 10.92
N VAL A 256 1.75 4.50 9.61
CA VAL A 256 2.75 5.21 8.82
C VAL A 256 2.05 6.02 7.76
N TYR A 257 2.41 7.29 7.68
CA TYR A 257 2.03 8.20 6.62
C TYR A 257 3.26 8.50 5.79
N MET A 258 3.11 8.54 4.47
CA MET A 258 4.18 8.84 3.55
C MET A 258 3.69 9.85 2.53
N LYS A 259 4.55 10.78 2.18
CA LYS A 259 4.26 11.82 1.21
C LYS A 259 5.44 12.08 0.28
N ARG A 260 5.13 12.19 -1.00
CA ARG A 260 5.99 12.74 -2.04
C ARG A 260 6.12 14.25 -1.86
N GLY A 261 7.34 14.74 -1.78
CA GLY A 261 7.63 16.17 -1.83
C GLY A 261 7.58 16.69 -3.26
N SER A 262 7.29 17.99 -3.38
CA SER A 262 7.28 18.74 -4.64
C SER A 262 8.70 19.09 -5.09
#